data_AF-B3E2H5-F1
#
_entry.id   AF-B3E2H5-F1
#
_cell.length_a   1.000
_cell.length_b   1.000
_cell.length_c   1.000
_cell.angle_alpha   90.00
_cell.angle_beta   90.00
_cell.angle_gamma   90.00
#
_symmetry.space_group_name_H-M   'P 1'
#
loop_
_entity.id
_entity.type
_entity.pdbx_description
1 polymer ?
#
loop_
_entity_poly.entity_id
_entity_poly.type
_entity_poly.pdbx_seq_one_letter_code
_entity_poly.pdbx_strand_id
1 'polypeptide(L)'
;MKNYLKNSIHLILLATVGLFIGAVPAQADLAEDLQGLIVQSQNLEVQLKNITLNPDSVCGPLVEANKQARALSNSAAALNSSLAAPLQTDAALLTAMDTLSMTVLNISNESLRLSLDLKALSTVSRAITLKDGMTATLQLSDDIGAMADRIGEMSDKILVMSDNIGVMADRILVSQQLQSQNLALTQQGLLQTQTNALTLVGVLETATNDLALSSLIAEGTVLTAKLSALVLNPFTMKTQMQYAAASIRTYLDKVKALHTTMLFQAGTGTSYLSTTTLLNQQNMTIMLSSLANVLDGYTIAIGGLQAITSKPTLTDSMKSMLQMSADIGLMANRVLEMGDVILAMADNIGMVADQILVAQQLQNANMVVTQASVLGAQEFAIGVLKRLVN
;
A
#
# COMPACT_ATOMS: atom_id res chain seq x y z
N MET A 1 -10.67 -26.67 -17.06
CA MET A 1 -11.00 -25.69 -15.99
C MET A 1 -9.83 -24.79 -15.55
N LYS A 2 -8.64 -24.80 -16.18
CA LYS A 2 -7.54 -23.85 -15.89
C LYS A 2 -7.42 -22.67 -16.87
N ASN A 3 -8.15 -22.67 -17.98
CA ASN A 3 -8.04 -21.63 -19.02
C ASN A 3 -9.16 -20.58 -18.99
N TYR A 4 -10.22 -20.77 -18.20
CA TYR A 4 -11.30 -19.78 -18.09
C TYR A 4 -11.02 -18.69 -17.05
N LEU A 5 -10.16 -18.93 -16.06
CA LEU A 5 -9.85 -17.95 -15.00
C LEU A 5 -8.83 -16.88 -15.45
N LYS A 6 -7.99 -17.17 -16.45
CA LYS A 6 -6.98 -16.23 -16.97
C LYS A 6 -7.60 -15.15 -17.87
N ASN A 7 -8.66 -15.48 -18.62
CA ASN A 7 -9.36 -14.51 -19.47
C ASN A 7 -10.26 -13.56 -18.67
N SER A 8 -10.83 -14.00 -17.54
CA SER A 8 -11.68 -13.14 -16.69
C SER A 8 -10.89 -12.04 -15.97
N ILE A 9 -9.62 -12.29 -15.64
CA ILE A 9 -8.77 -11.29 -14.96
C ILE A 9 -8.28 -10.21 -15.94
N HIS A 10 -8.02 -10.56 -17.20
CA HIS A 10 -7.72 -9.55 -18.22
C HIS A 10 -8.96 -8.74 -18.64
N LEU A 11 -10.16 -9.33 -18.60
CA LEU A 11 -11.39 -8.62 -18.91
C LEU A 11 -11.81 -7.62 -17.81
N ILE A 12 -11.51 -7.94 -16.54
CA ILE A 12 -11.77 -7.02 -15.41
C ILE A 12 -10.69 -5.93 -15.33
N LEU A 13 -9.44 -6.21 -15.69
CA LEU A 13 -8.39 -5.20 -15.74
C LEU A 13 -8.54 -4.23 -16.92
N LEU A 14 -9.13 -4.65 -18.05
CA LEU A 14 -9.51 -3.73 -19.14
C LEU A 14 -10.78 -2.92 -18.84
N ALA A 15 -11.70 -3.43 -18.01
CA ALA A 15 -12.95 -2.76 -17.69
C ALA A 15 -12.80 -1.62 -16.67
N THR A 16 -11.77 -1.64 -15.81
CA THR A 16 -11.51 -0.57 -14.83
C THR A 16 -10.59 0.54 -15.35
N VAL A 17 -9.98 0.38 -16.53
CA VAL A 17 -9.23 1.45 -17.22
C VAL A 17 -10.09 2.14 -18.30
N GLY A 18 -11.24 1.56 -18.67
CA GLY A 18 -12.10 2.04 -19.77
C GLY A 18 -13.23 3.01 -19.41
N LEU A 19 -13.35 3.48 -18.16
CA LEU A 19 -14.53 4.25 -17.70
C LEU A 19 -14.29 5.75 -17.49
N PHE A 20 -13.30 6.33 -18.18
CA PHE A 20 -13.11 7.78 -18.27
C PHE A 20 -12.95 8.31 -19.71
N ILE A 21 -13.38 7.56 -20.72
CA ILE A 21 -13.59 8.15 -22.05
C ILE A 21 -15.04 8.64 -22.11
N GLY A 22 -15.35 9.64 -21.29
CA GLY A 22 -16.43 10.54 -21.62
C GLY A 22 -16.09 11.14 -22.97
N ALA A 23 -17.02 11.05 -23.92
CA ALA A 23 -16.91 11.71 -25.20
C ALA A 23 -16.73 13.22 -24.95
N VAL A 24 -15.48 13.67 -24.90
CA VAL A 24 -15.14 15.07 -25.03
C VAL A 24 -15.50 15.39 -26.47
N PRO A 25 -16.45 16.32 -26.74
CA PRO A 25 -16.61 16.80 -28.11
C PRO A 25 -15.23 17.26 -28.56
N ALA A 26 -14.87 17.00 -29.82
CA ALA A 26 -13.62 17.45 -30.40
C ALA A 26 -13.51 18.98 -30.24
N GLN A 27 -12.95 19.43 -29.12
CA GLN A 27 -12.38 20.76 -28.99
C GLN A 27 -11.14 20.71 -29.86
N ALA A 28 -11.12 21.55 -30.89
CA ALA A 28 -9.87 21.92 -31.51
C ALA A 28 -8.90 22.35 -30.40
N ASP A 29 -7.64 21.96 -30.54
CA ASP A 29 -6.60 22.32 -29.59
C ASP A 29 -6.63 23.85 -29.42
N LEU A 30 -6.71 24.36 -28.18
CA LEU A 30 -6.72 25.80 -27.93
C LEU A 30 -5.54 26.47 -28.66
N ALA A 31 -4.40 25.79 -28.77
CA ALA A 31 -3.25 26.25 -29.54
C ALA A 31 -3.53 26.39 -31.04
N GLU A 32 -4.28 25.45 -31.64
CA GLU A 32 -4.68 25.50 -33.05
C GLU A 32 -5.67 26.63 -33.32
N ASP A 33 -6.66 26.81 -32.43
CA ASP A 33 -7.63 27.91 -32.52
C ASP A 33 -6.95 29.29 -32.37
N LEU A 34 -6.01 29.40 -31.43
CA LEU A 34 -5.21 30.62 -31.22
C LEU A 34 -4.34 30.92 -32.44
N GLN A 35 -3.71 29.90 -33.01
CA GLN A 35 -2.89 30.03 -34.21
C GLN A 35 -3.73 30.46 -35.41
N GLY A 36 -4.94 29.92 -35.56
CA GLY A 36 -5.91 30.36 -36.55
C GLY A 36 -6.27 31.84 -36.40
N LEU A 37 -6.48 32.30 -35.16
CA LEU A 37 -6.78 33.69 -34.85
C LEU A 37 -5.59 34.62 -35.16
N ILE A 38 -4.36 34.20 -34.84
CA ILE A 38 -3.13 34.92 -35.18
C ILE A 38 -3.01 35.08 -36.69
N VAL A 39 -3.21 34.01 -37.48
CA VAL A 39 -3.14 34.08 -38.94
C VAL A 39 -4.18 35.03 -39.51
N GLN A 40 -5.43 35.00 -39.01
CA GLN A 40 -6.47 35.95 -39.42
C GLN A 40 -6.07 37.40 -39.09
N SER A 41 -5.48 37.64 -37.92
CA SER A 41 -5.02 38.98 -37.52
C SER A 41 -3.86 39.50 -38.38
N GLN A 42 -2.88 38.65 -38.70
CA GLN A 42 -1.76 39.00 -39.57
C GLN A 42 -2.23 39.33 -41.00
N ASN A 43 -3.21 38.59 -41.51
CA ASN A 43 -3.80 38.89 -42.83
C ASN A 43 -4.47 40.27 -42.85
N LEU A 44 -5.21 40.62 -41.80
CA LEU A 44 -5.81 41.95 -41.66
C LEU A 44 -4.74 43.04 -41.54
N GLU A 45 -3.69 42.83 -40.73
CA GLU A 45 -2.56 43.76 -40.61
C GLU A 45 -1.93 44.06 -41.99
N VAL A 46 -1.60 43.01 -42.75
CA VAL A 46 -1.02 43.12 -44.09
C VAL A 46 -1.98 43.85 -45.03
N GLN A 47 -3.28 43.55 -44.97
CA GLN A 47 -4.28 44.22 -45.78
C GLN A 47 -4.32 45.72 -45.47
N LEU A 48 -4.42 46.11 -44.20
CA LEU A 48 -4.45 47.52 -43.80
C LEU A 48 -3.20 48.28 -44.23
N LYS A 49 -2.03 47.66 -44.08
CA LYS A 49 -0.75 48.23 -44.52
C LYS A 49 -0.70 48.52 -46.02
N ASN A 50 -1.36 47.69 -46.82
CA ASN A 50 -1.40 47.83 -48.28
C ASN A 50 -2.48 48.81 -48.78
N ILE A 51 -3.35 49.32 -47.89
CA ILE A 51 -4.35 50.33 -48.28
C ILE A 51 -3.66 51.68 -48.48
N THR A 52 -3.80 52.19 -49.70
CA THR A 52 -3.44 53.55 -50.09
C THR A 52 -4.71 54.29 -50.49
N LEU A 53 -5.04 55.35 -49.78
CA LEU A 53 -6.26 56.13 -50.04
C LEU A 53 -6.00 57.20 -51.10
N ASN A 54 -6.93 57.34 -52.05
CA ASN A 54 -6.93 58.41 -53.05
C ASN A 54 -8.34 59.00 -53.21
N PRO A 55 -8.49 60.20 -53.80
CA PRO A 55 -9.77 60.91 -53.86
C PRO A 55 -10.93 60.15 -54.53
N ASP A 56 -10.63 59.19 -55.40
CA ASP A 56 -11.60 58.44 -56.21
C ASP A 56 -11.90 57.03 -55.68
N SER A 57 -11.11 56.52 -54.73
CA SER A 57 -11.12 55.10 -54.29
C SER A 57 -10.96 54.95 -52.77
N VAL A 58 -11.68 55.75 -51.97
CA VAL A 58 -11.63 55.67 -50.50
C VAL A 58 -12.45 54.49 -49.95
N CYS A 59 -13.65 54.25 -50.50
CA CYS A 59 -14.64 53.38 -49.86
C CYS A 59 -14.37 51.88 -50.00
N GLY A 60 -13.99 51.41 -51.19
CA GLY A 60 -13.83 49.97 -51.46
C GLY A 60 -12.82 49.27 -50.54
N PRO A 61 -11.58 49.76 -50.41
CA PRO A 61 -10.57 49.15 -49.56
C PRO A 61 -10.93 49.16 -48.07
N LEU A 62 -11.55 50.24 -47.58
CA LEU A 62 -11.94 50.36 -46.16
C LEU A 62 -13.13 49.47 -45.80
N VAL A 63 -14.11 49.31 -46.71
CA VAL A 63 -15.24 48.40 -46.49
C VAL A 63 -14.78 46.94 -46.39
N GLU A 64 -13.83 46.53 -47.23
CA GLU A 64 -13.29 45.16 -47.17
C GLU A 64 -12.46 44.94 -45.90
N ALA A 65 -11.67 45.93 -45.47
CA ALA A 65 -10.95 45.87 -44.21
C ALA A 65 -11.89 45.74 -43.00
N ASN A 66 -13.01 46.49 -42.99
CA ASN A 66 -14.02 46.36 -41.93
C ASN A 66 -14.65 44.97 -41.87
N LYS A 67 -14.92 44.38 -43.03
CA LYS A 67 -15.49 43.04 -43.10
C LYS A 67 -14.53 42.01 -42.48
N GLN A 68 -13.24 42.14 -42.75
CA GLN A 68 -12.22 41.26 -42.17
C GLN A 68 -12.00 41.52 -40.68
N ALA A 69 -12.00 42.78 -40.24
CA ALA A 69 -11.95 43.14 -38.82
C ALA A 69 -13.15 42.60 -38.04
N ARG A 70 -14.35 42.71 -38.59
CA ARG A 70 -15.57 42.12 -38.00
C ARG A 70 -15.48 40.60 -37.92
N ALA A 71 -14.98 39.94 -38.97
CA ALA A 71 -14.80 38.50 -38.97
C ALA A 71 -13.81 38.05 -37.89
N LEU A 72 -12.67 38.74 -37.78
CA LEU A 72 -11.67 38.49 -36.74
C LEU A 72 -12.22 38.70 -35.33
N SER A 73 -12.99 39.78 -35.12
CA SER A 73 -13.68 40.07 -33.85
C SER A 73 -14.66 38.97 -33.46
N ASN A 74 -15.43 38.46 -34.42
CA ASN A 74 -16.33 37.32 -34.19
C ASN A 74 -15.56 36.02 -33.87
N SER A 75 -14.45 35.76 -34.57
CA SER A 75 -13.57 34.61 -34.26
C SER A 75 -12.99 34.71 -32.85
N ALA A 76 -12.54 35.89 -32.43
CA ALA A 76 -12.05 36.13 -31.06
C ALA A 76 -13.15 35.94 -30.01
N ALA A 77 -14.39 36.38 -30.29
CA ALA A 77 -15.52 36.17 -29.40
C ALA A 77 -15.92 34.68 -29.28
N ALA A 78 -15.85 33.93 -30.39
CA ALA A 78 -16.10 32.49 -30.38
C ALA A 78 -15.06 31.75 -29.53
N LEU A 79 -13.78 32.08 -29.70
CA LEU A 79 -12.69 31.52 -28.90
C LEU A 79 -12.80 31.86 -27.42
N ASN A 80 -13.11 33.13 -27.10
CA ASN A 80 -13.32 33.55 -25.72
C ASN A 80 -14.48 32.81 -25.03
N SER A 81 -15.50 32.43 -25.80
CA SER A 81 -16.64 31.67 -25.31
C SER A 81 -16.36 30.17 -25.19
N SER A 82 -15.41 29.64 -25.96
CA SER A 82 -15.02 28.22 -25.94
C SER A 82 -13.99 27.89 -24.86
N LEU A 83 -13.33 28.90 -24.28
CA LEU A 83 -12.46 28.76 -23.11
C LEU A 83 -13.24 28.14 -21.94
N ALA A 84 -13.06 26.84 -21.75
CA ALA A 84 -13.64 26.06 -20.67
C ALA A 84 -12.55 25.24 -19.98
N ALA A 85 -12.66 25.10 -18.66
CA ALA A 85 -11.69 24.34 -17.86
C ALA A 85 -11.81 22.82 -18.08
N PRO A 86 -10.68 22.07 -18.02
CA PRO A 86 -9.31 22.51 -17.75
C PRO A 86 -8.51 22.86 -19.01
N LEU A 87 -7.71 23.94 -18.95
CA LEU A 87 -6.74 24.30 -19.99
C LEU A 87 -5.33 24.03 -19.49
N GLN A 88 -4.45 23.53 -20.36
CA GLN A 88 -3.02 23.53 -20.06
C GLN A 88 -2.45 24.90 -20.44
N THR A 89 -1.92 25.62 -19.45
CA THR A 89 -1.18 26.86 -19.67
C THR A 89 0.28 26.52 -19.84
N ASP A 90 0.75 26.49 -21.08
CA ASP A 90 2.15 26.26 -21.42
C ASP A 90 2.80 27.53 -22.00
N ALA A 91 4.14 27.52 -22.14
CA ALA A 91 4.89 28.64 -22.69
C ALA A 91 4.40 29.01 -24.12
N ALA A 92 3.97 28.02 -24.89
CA ALA A 92 3.53 28.21 -26.27
C ALA A 92 2.22 29.00 -26.33
N LEU A 93 1.26 28.68 -25.46
CA LEU A 93 0.00 29.40 -25.34
C LEU A 93 0.20 30.86 -24.93
N LEU A 94 1.06 31.11 -23.93
CA LEU A 94 1.39 32.48 -23.50
C LEU A 94 2.08 33.27 -24.62
N THR A 95 3.03 32.65 -25.31
CA THR A 95 3.71 33.26 -26.47
C THR A 95 2.73 33.57 -27.60
N ALA A 96 1.76 32.69 -27.85
CA ALA A 96 0.73 32.91 -28.85
C ALA A 96 -0.24 34.04 -28.45
N MET A 97 -0.57 34.16 -27.16
CA MET A 97 -1.37 35.30 -26.67
C MET A 97 -0.64 36.64 -26.76
N ASP A 98 0.66 36.65 -26.45
CA ASP A 98 1.52 37.82 -26.65
C ASP A 98 1.60 38.19 -28.14
N THR A 99 1.77 37.20 -29.01
CA THR A 99 1.82 37.40 -30.46
C THR A 99 0.52 38.01 -30.98
N LEU A 100 -0.63 37.47 -30.55
CA LEU A 100 -1.94 38.00 -30.93
C LEU A 100 -2.12 39.45 -30.44
N SER A 101 -1.75 39.74 -29.19
CA SER A 101 -1.83 41.09 -28.62
C SER A 101 -0.96 42.09 -29.39
N MET A 102 0.27 41.70 -29.75
CA MET A 102 1.15 42.52 -30.58
C MET A 102 0.57 42.75 -31.98
N THR A 103 -0.02 41.75 -32.61
CA THR A 103 -0.64 41.91 -33.94
C THR A 103 -1.85 42.84 -33.88
N VAL A 104 -2.70 42.76 -32.85
CA VAL A 104 -3.82 43.71 -32.66
C VAL A 104 -3.33 45.14 -32.42
N LEU A 105 -2.21 45.33 -31.72
CA LEU A 105 -1.57 46.62 -31.59
C LEU A 105 -1.09 47.17 -32.95
N ASN A 106 -0.50 46.33 -33.80
CA ASN A 106 -0.09 46.73 -35.14
C ASN A 106 -1.29 47.11 -36.03
N ILE A 107 -2.37 46.32 -35.99
CA ILE A 107 -3.65 46.63 -36.67
C ILE A 107 -4.18 48.00 -36.20
N SER A 108 -4.10 48.29 -34.90
CA SER A 108 -4.50 49.58 -34.32
C SER A 108 -3.66 50.74 -34.87
N ASN A 109 -2.35 50.55 -34.98
CA ASN A 109 -1.44 51.56 -35.55
C ASN A 109 -1.71 51.80 -37.05
N GLU A 110 -2.00 50.76 -37.82
CA GLU A 110 -2.36 50.90 -39.24
C GLU A 110 -3.74 51.56 -39.41
N SER A 111 -4.71 51.25 -38.54
CA SER A 111 -6.01 51.94 -38.52
C SER A 111 -5.85 53.45 -38.22
N LEU A 112 -4.95 53.80 -37.29
CA LEU A 112 -4.61 55.19 -37.00
C LEU A 112 -3.96 55.87 -38.21
N ARG A 113 -3.03 55.20 -38.90
CA ARG A 113 -2.43 55.72 -40.15
C ARG A 113 -3.50 56.03 -41.19
N LEU A 114 -4.42 55.10 -41.44
CA LEU A 114 -5.51 55.29 -42.41
C LEU A 114 -6.45 56.45 -42.02
N SER A 115 -6.68 56.66 -40.73
CA SER A 115 -7.42 57.83 -40.22
C SER A 115 -6.71 59.15 -40.53
N LEU A 116 -5.37 59.19 -40.38
CA LEU A 116 -4.56 60.35 -40.75
C LEU A 116 -4.55 60.60 -42.27
N ASP A 117 -4.48 59.53 -43.07
CA ASP A 117 -4.54 59.61 -44.54
C ASP A 117 -5.91 60.14 -45.02
N LEU A 118 -7.02 59.68 -44.41
CA LEU A 118 -8.36 60.23 -44.63
C LEU A 118 -8.43 61.73 -44.31
N LYS A 119 -7.85 62.14 -43.17
CA LYS A 119 -7.82 63.55 -42.77
C LYS A 119 -7.08 64.41 -43.79
N ALA A 120 -5.98 63.91 -44.37
CA ALA A 120 -5.23 64.61 -45.41
C ALA A 120 -6.04 64.79 -46.72
N LEU A 121 -6.91 63.84 -47.05
CA LEU A 121 -7.80 63.87 -48.23
C LEU A 121 -8.99 64.85 -48.09
N SER A 122 -9.22 65.39 -46.89
CA SER A 122 -10.40 66.23 -46.59
C SER A 122 -10.49 67.52 -47.40
N THR A 123 -9.40 68.00 -47.98
CA THR A 123 -9.33 69.25 -48.76
C THR A 123 -9.49 69.05 -50.27
N VAL A 124 -9.44 67.80 -50.75
CA VAL A 124 -9.38 67.45 -52.19
C VAL A 124 -10.42 66.43 -52.64
N SER A 125 -11.07 65.71 -51.71
CA SER A 125 -12.10 64.71 -52.03
C SER A 125 -13.52 65.25 -51.84
N ARG A 126 -14.50 64.61 -52.49
CA ARG A 126 -15.93 64.94 -52.36
C ARG A 126 -16.41 64.63 -50.94
N ALA A 127 -17.20 65.53 -50.36
CA ALA A 127 -17.71 65.41 -48.98
C ALA A 127 -18.43 64.08 -48.68
N ILE A 128 -19.11 63.49 -49.66
CA ILE A 128 -19.80 62.19 -49.51
C ILE A 128 -18.77 61.04 -49.39
N THR A 129 -17.75 61.01 -50.24
CA THR A 129 -16.70 59.98 -50.25
C THR A 129 -15.86 59.98 -48.96
N LEU A 130 -15.60 61.18 -48.41
CA LEU A 130 -14.90 61.34 -47.14
C LEU A 130 -15.74 60.86 -45.94
N LYS A 131 -17.04 61.17 -45.93
CA LYS A 131 -17.97 60.75 -44.89
C LYS A 131 -18.06 59.22 -44.79
N ASP A 132 -18.15 58.55 -45.93
CA ASP A 132 -18.23 57.09 -45.98
C ASP A 132 -16.91 56.43 -45.54
N GLY A 133 -15.76 57.02 -45.93
CA GLY A 133 -14.44 56.60 -45.44
C GLY A 133 -14.29 56.76 -43.91
N MET A 134 -14.71 57.90 -43.35
CA MET A 134 -14.71 58.13 -41.90
C MET A 134 -15.62 57.14 -41.16
N THR A 135 -16.80 56.85 -41.73
CA THR A 135 -17.73 55.84 -41.17
C THR A 135 -17.07 54.47 -41.15
N ALA A 136 -16.35 54.12 -42.23
CA ALA A 136 -15.64 52.86 -42.29
C ALA A 136 -14.49 52.79 -41.25
N THR A 137 -13.67 53.83 -41.13
CA THR A 137 -12.57 53.83 -40.14
C THR A 137 -13.06 53.85 -38.69
N LEU A 138 -14.21 54.48 -38.41
CA LEU A 138 -14.83 54.40 -37.08
C LEU A 138 -15.30 52.97 -36.77
N GLN A 139 -15.95 52.29 -37.73
CA GLN A 139 -16.32 50.89 -37.58
C GLN A 139 -15.10 49.98 -37.37
N LEU A 140 -14.00 50.23 -38.10
CA LEU A 140 -12.74 49.51 -37.90
C LEU A 140 -12.23 49.69 -36.47
N SER A 141 -12.24 50.92 -35.96
CA SER A 141 -11.81 51.24 -34.60
C SER A 141 -12.68 50.57 -33.56
N ASP A 142 -14.00 50.54 -33.75
CA ASP A 142 -14.94 49.85 -32.85
C ASP A 142 -14.67 48.34 -32.84
N ASP A 143 -14.41 47.74 -34.01
CA ASP A 143 -14.11 46.31 -34.12
C ASP A 143 -12.77 45.94 -33.47
N ILE A 144 -11.75 46.80 -33.60
CA ILE A 144 -10.47 46.65 -32.92
C ILE A 144 -10.62 46.79 -31.40
N GLY A 145 -11.40 47.77 -30.93
CA GLY A 145 -11.70 47.93 -29.50
C GLY A 145 -12.37 46.68 -28.93
N ALA A 146 -13.39 46.16 -29.61
CA ALA A 146 -14.06 44.93 -29.22
C ALA A 146 -13.12 43.70 -29.20
N MET A 147 -12.16 43.63 -30.13
CA MET A 147 -11.13 42.57 -30.12
C MET A 147 -10.20 42.67 -28.92
N ALA A 148 -9.73 43.88 -28.61
CA ALA A 148 -8.84 44.13 -27.48
C ALA A 148 -9.52 43.74 -26.15
N ASP A 149 -10.79 44.11 -25.96
CA ASP A 149 -11.56 43.74 -24.77
C ASP A 149 -11.69 42.21 -24.65
N ARG A 150 -11.93 41.51 -25.76
CA ARG A 150 -12.03 40.03 -25.76
C ARG A 150 -10.71 39.37 -25.45
N ILE A 151 -9.60 39.84 -26.00
CA ILE A 151 -8.27 39.31 -25.69
C ILE A 151 -7.91 39.52 -24.21
N GLY A 152 -8.29 40.67 -23.64
CA GLY A 152 -8.18 40.92 -22.20
C GLY A 152 -8.98 39.91 -21.38
N GLU A 153 -10.25 39.69 -21.73
CA GLU A 153 -11.11 38.71 -21.04
C GLU A 153 -10.57 37.27 -21.15
N MET A 154 -10.01 36.88 -22.30
CA MET A 154 -9.35 35.58 -22.48
C MET A 154 -8.13 35.44 -21.58
N SER A 155 -7.29 36.48 -21.51
CA SER A 155 -6.10 36.51 -20.65
C SER A 155 -6.46 36.35 -19.17
N ASP A 156 -7.50 37.06 -18.71
CA ASP A 156 -7.98 36.96 -17.32
C ASP A 156 -8.49 35.55 -16.99
N LYS A 157 -9.26 34.94 -17.89
CA LYS A 157 -9.73 33.55 -17.73
C LYS A 157 -8.58 32.55 -17.64
N ILE A 158 -7.59 32.69 -18.51
CA ILE A 158 -6.39 31.86 -18.51
C ILE A 158 -5.63 32.01 -17.18
N LEU A 159 -5.49 33.23 -16.67
CA LEU A 159 -4.80 33.50 -15.40
C LEU A 159 -5.51 32.87 -14.21
N VAL A 160 -6.83 33.06 -14.07
CA VAL A 160 -7.64 32.45 -13.00
C VAL A 160 -7.55 30.92 -13.05
N MET A 161 -7.45 30.34 -14.24
CA MET A 161 -7.30 28.89 -14.40
C MET A 161 -5.91 28.40 -14.00
N SER A 162 -4.85 29.17 -14.31
CA SER A 162 -3.49 28.90 -13.83
C SER A 162 -3.43 28.84 -12.30
N ASP A 163 -4.06 29.80 -11.62
CA ASP A 163 -4.14 29.82 -10.15
C ASP A 163 -4.86 28.58 -9.59
N ASN A 164 -5.97 28.17 -10.22
CA ASN A 164 -6.71 26.97 -9.82
C ASN A 164 -5.89 25.68 -10.00
N ILE A 165 -5.05 25.59 -11.03
CA ILE A 165 -4.11 24.49 -11.23
C ILE A 165 -3.04 24.50 -10.11
N GLY A 166 -2.54 25.66 -9.73
CA GLY A 166 -1.63 25.81 -8.58
C GLY A 166 -2.22 25.27 -7.29
N VAL A 167 -3.46 25.67 -6.95
CA VAL A 167 -4.18 25.16 -5.76
C VAL A 167 -4.43 23.64 -5.84
N MET A 168 -4.71 23.11 -7.02
CA MET A 168 -4.87 21.66 -7.21
C MET A 168 -3.54 20.91 -7.01
N ALA A 169 -2.43 21.46 -7.49
CA ALA A 169 -1.10 20.92 -7.27
C ALA A 169 -0.76 20.85 -5.76
N ASP A 170 -1.05 21.91 -5.02
CA ASP A 170 -0.87 21.93 -3.56
C ASP A 170 -1.71 20.86 -2.86
N ARG A 171 -2.99 20.72 -3.24
CA ARG A 171 -3.87 19.67 -2.70
C ARG A 171 -3.38 18.26 -3.03
N ILE A 172 -2.81 18.06 -4.21
CA ILE A 172 -2.20 16.80 -4.63
C ILE A 172 -0.97 16.48 -3.76
N LEU A 173 -0.14 17.48 -3.43
CA LEU A 173 1.00 17.29 -2.52
C LEU A 173 0.55 16.93 -1.11
N VAL A 174 -0.43 17.65 -0.55
CA VAL A 174 -0.99 17.35 0.78
C VAL A 174 -1.62 15.95 0.80
N SER A 175 -2.34 15.57 -0.26
CA SER A 175 -2.94 14.24 -0.37
C SER A 175 -1.87 13.13 -0.42
N GLN A 176 -0.77 13.34 -1.15
CA GLN A 176 0.34 12.39 -1.19
C GLN A 176 1.04 12.28 0.18
N GLN A 177 1.24 13.40 0.88
CA GLN A 177 1.83 13.39 2.22
C GLN A 177 0.94 12.60 3.21
N LEU A 178 -0.37 12.83 3.20
CA LEU A 178 -1.32 12.08 4.02
C LEU A 178 -1.33 10.59 3.69
N GLN A 179 -1.29 10.23 2.40
CA GLN A 179 -1.21 8.81 1.99
C GLN A 179 0.09 8.15 2.47
N SER A 180 1.23 8.85 2.39
CA SER A 180 2.51 8.35 2.90
C SER A 180 2.47 8.12 4.42
N GLN A 181 1.90 9.05 5.17
CA GLN A 181 1.72 8.92 6.62
C GLN A 181 0.80 7.75 6.98
N ASN A 182 -0.33 7.59 6.29
CA ASN A 182 -1.26 6.49 6.52
C ASN A 182 -0.65 5.12 6.22
N LEU A 183 0.18 5.02 5.18
CA LEU A 183 0.90 3.79 4.87
C LEU A 183 1.89 3.43 5.99
N ALA A 184 2.65 4.39 6.50
CA ALA A 184 3.58 4.18 7.61
C ALA A 184 2.84 3.73 8.89
N LEU A 185 1.73 4.38 9.24
CA LEU A 185 0.87 4.00 10.37
C LEU A 185 0.31 2.58 10.23
N THR A 186 -0.16 2.24 9.03
CA THR A 186 -0.73 0.90 8.75
C THR A 186 0.35 -0.18 8.89
N GLN A 187 1.56 0.06 8.39
CA GLN A 187 2.68 -0.87 8.56
C GLN A 187 3.06 -1.03 10.03
N GLN A 188 3.18 0.05 10.80
CA GLN A 188 3.46 0.00 12.22
C GLN A 188 2.38 -0.79 12.99
N GLY A 189 1.10 -0.55 12.69
CA GLY A 189 -0.02 -1.28 13.31
C GLY A 189 0.00 -2.78 13.00
N LEU A 190 0.29 -3.16 11.75
CA LEU A 190 0.41 -4.57 11.34
C LEU A 190 1.58 -5.26 12.03
N LEU A 191 2.75 -4.62 12.11
CA LEU A 191 3.92 -5.16 12.80
C LEU A 191 3.65 -5.36 14.29
N GLN A 192 3.09 -4.35 14.95
CA GLN A 192 2.71 -4.47 16.37
C GLN A 192 1.70 -5.59 16.58
N THR A 193 0.74 -5.75 15.66
CA THR A 193 -0.25 -6.83 15.71
C THR A 193 0.42 -8.21 15.56
N GLN A 194 1.37 -8.36 14.63
CA GLN A 194 2.14 -9.59 14.47
C GLN A 194 2.95 -9.94 15.71
N THR A 195 3.64 -8.96 16.31
CA THR A 195 4.37 -9.15 17.58
C THR A 195 3.43 -9.57 18.70
N ASN A 196 2.33 -8.86 18.89
CA ASN A 196 1.35 -9.16 19.93
C ASN A 196 0.74 -10.56 19.75
N ALA A 197 0.41 -10.93 18.51
CA ALA A 197 -0.14 -12.25 18.19
C ALA A 197 0.87 -13.37 18.48
N LEU A 198 2.15 -13.21 18.11
CA LEU A 198 3.19 -14.19 18.40
C LEU A 198 3.42 -14.34 19.90
N THR A 199 3.46 -13.24 20.65
CA THR A 199 3.57 -13.29 22.11
C THR A 199 2.38 -14.02 22.73
N LEU A 200 1.16 -13.76 22.26
CA LEU A 200 -0.03 -14.41 22.79
C LEU A 200 -0.06 -15.92 22.46
N VAL A 201 0.29 -16.30 21.23
CA VAL A 201 0.39 -17.72 20.83
C VAL A 201 1.42 -18.44 21.70
N GLY A 202 2.61 -17.85 21.88
CA GLY A 202 3.62 -18.44 22.74
C GLY A 202 3.17 -18.60 24.20
N VAL A 203 2.46 -17.62 24.77
CA VAL A 203 1.89 -17.72 26.13
C VAL A 203 0.85 -18.83 26.22
N LEU A 204 -0.04 -18.96 25.23
CA LEU A 204 -1.08 -19.97 25.19
C LEU A 204 -0.50 -21.39 25.09
N GLU A 205 0.48 -21.59 24.22
CA GLU A 205 1.17 -22.87 24.03
C GLU A 205 1.95 -23.27 25.30
N THR A 206 2.70 -22.34 25.89
CA THR A 206 3.36 -22.55 27.18
C THR A 206 2.37 -22.95 28.27
N ALA A 207 1.25 -22.22 28.42
CA ALA A 207 0.24 -22.53 29.44
C ALA A 207 -0.41 -23.91 29.23
N THR A 208 -0.63 -24.30 27.98
CA THR A 208 -1.20 -25.61 27.63
C THR A 208 -0.23 -26.74 27.97
N ASN A 209 1.06 -26.57 27.64
CA ASN A 209 2.11 -27.53 27.96
C ASN A 209 2.34 -27.63 29.47
N ASP A 210 2.34 -26.50 30.19
CA ASP A 210 2.45 -26.46 31.65
C ASP A 210 1.29 -27.17 32.34
N LEU A 211 0.06 -27.00 31.83
CA LEU A 211 -1.12 -27.69 32.36
C LEU A 211 -1.01 -29.21 32.15
N ALA A 212 -0.58 -29.65 30.97
CA ALA A 212 -0.42 -31.07 30.66
C ALA A 212 0.67 -31.74 31.51
N LEU A 213 1.82 -31.07 31.70
CA LEU A 213 2.88 -31.52 32.60
C LEU A 213 2.39 -31.58 34.05
N SER A 214 1.68 -30.55 34.52
CA SER A 214 1.11 -30.50 35.87
C SER A 214 0.14 -31.66 36.12
N SER A 215 -0.70 -31.99 35.13
CA SER A 215 -1.61 -33.12 35.21
C SER A 215 -0.88 -34.45 35.33
N LEU A 216 0.19 -34.66 34.54
CA LEU A 216 1.03 -35.86 34.65
C LEU A 216 1.71 -35.97 36.01
N ILE A 217 2.27 -34.89 36.53
CA ILE A 217 2.89 -34.86 37.87
C ILE A 217 1.88 -35.29 38.94
N ALA A 218 0.66 -34.74 38.89
CA ALA A 218 -0.40 -35.07 39.84
C ALA A 218 -0.78 -36.56 39.76
N GLU A 219 -0.98 -37.08 38.55
CA GLU A 219 -1.28 -38.49 38.33
C GLU A 219 -0.14 -39.42 38.78
N GLY A 220 1.11 -39.07 38.48
CA GLY A 220 2.30 -39.81 38.88
C GLY A 220 2.53 -39.83 40.40
N THR A 221 2.17 -38.73 41.08
CA THR A 221 2.19 -38.66 42.55
C THR A 221 1.16 -39.60 43.17
N VAL A 222 -0.06 -39.60 42.63
CA VAL A 222 -1.12 -40.54 43.06
C VAL A 222 -0.71 -41.99 42.78
N LEU A 223 -0.10 -42.26 41.61
CA LEU A 223 0.41 -43.59 41.27
C LEU A 223 1.48 -44.03 42.27
N THR A 224 2.48 -43.18 42.54
CA THR A 224 3.54 -43.48 43.53
C THR A 224 2.92 -43.85 44.87
N ALA A 225 2.00 -43.05 45.39
CA ALA A 225 1.34 -43.32 46.67
C ALA A 225 0.59 -44.67 46.68
N LYS A 226 -0.13 -44.99 45.59
CA LYS A 226 -0.82 -46.29 45.45
C LYS A 226 0.15 -47.47 45.44
N LEU A 227 1.28 -47.32 44.76
CA LEU A 227 2.30 -48.36 44.68
C LEU A 227 3.02 -48.52 46.03
N SER A 228 3.40 -47.43 46.71
CA SER A 228 4.01 -47.49 48.05
C SER A 228 3.13 -48.19 49.08
N ALA A 229 1.81 -48.19 48.91
CA ALA A 229 0.86 -48.85 49.79
C ALA A 229 0.69 -50.36 49.52
N LEU A 230 1.28 -50.91 48.46
CA LEU A 230 1.16 -52.33 48.16
C LEU A 230 1.97 -53.17 49.15
N VAL A 231 1.30 -54.12 49.80
CA VAL A 231 1.92 -55.08 50.72
C VAL A 231 2.15 -56.40 49.98
N LEU A 232 3.42 -56.79 49.86
CA LEU A 232 3.80 -58.06 49.26
C LEU A 232 3.80 -59.18 50.31
N ASN A 233 3.21 -60.32 49.97
CA ASN A 233 3.33 -61.55 50.74
C ASN A 233 3.43 -62.76 49.77
N PRO A 234 3.88 -63.94 50.22
CA PRO A 234 4.15 -65.08 49.33
C PRO A 234 2.97 -65.54 48.46
N PHE A 235 1.73 -65.24 48.88
CA PHE A 235 0.51 -65.66 48.18
C PHE A 235 -0.03 -64.58 47.22
N THR A 236 0.19 -63.29 47.51
CA THR A 236 -0.33 -62.15 46.72
C THR A 236 0.74 -61.45 45.89
N MET A 237 2.02 -61.74 46.09
CA MET A 237 3.14 -61.04 45.45
C MET A 237 3.04 -61.02 43.91
N LYS A 238 2.62 -62.12 43.29
CA LYS A 238 2.45 -62.19 41.83
C LYS A 238 1.38 -61.22 41.34
N THR A 239 0.20 -61.22 41.94
CA THR A 239 -0.91 -60.37 41.51
C THR A 239 -0.64 -58.90 41.79
N GLN A 240 -0.04 -58.57 42.93
CA GLN A 240 0.33 -57.19 43.28
C GLN A 240 1.42 -56.63 42.34
N MET A 241 2.42 -57.44 41.99
CA MET A 241 3.48 -57.01 41.06
C MET A 241 2.96 -56.86 39.62
N GLN A 242 2.02 -57.71 39.20
CA GLN A 242 1.34 -57.54 37.90
C GLN A 242 0.49 -56.27 37.87
N TYR A 243 -0.23 -55.97 38.95
CA TYR A 243 -0.99 -54.72 39.08
C TYR A 243 -0.08 -53.49 39.03
N ALA A 244 1.04 -53.53 39.76
CA ALA A 244 2.03 -52.45 39.76
C ALA A 244 2.60 -52.21 38.35
N ALA A 245 2.97 -53.29 37.65
CA ALA A 245 3.49 -53.22 36.29
C ALA A 245 2.47 -52.65 35.29
N ALA A 246 1.21 -53.09 35.37
CA ALA A 246 0.15 -52.56 34.52
C ALA A 246 -0.13 -51.07 34.78
N SER A 247 -0.06 -50.64 36.04
CA SER A 247 -0.29 -49.25 36.44
C SER A 247 0.83 -48.32 35.95
N ILE A 248 2.10 -48.74 36.09
CA ILE A 248 3.25 -48.01 35.53
C ILE A 248 3.17 -47.93 34.01
N ARG A 249 2.78 -49.03 33.34
CA ARG A 249 2.63 -49.04 31.88
C ARG A 249 1.55 -48.07 31.40
N THR A 250 0.41 -48.03 32.08
CA THR A 250 -0.68 -47.09 31.77
C THR A 250 -0.21 -45.64 31.90
N TYR A 251 0.58 -45.35 32.93
CA TYR A 251 1.15 -44.01 33.12
C TYR A 251 2.22 -43.67 32.07
N LEU A 252 3.08 -44.64 31.71
CA LEU A 252 4.03 -44.48 30.60
C LEU A 252 3.34 -44.14 29.29
N ASP A 253 2.19 -44.76 28.97
CA ASP A 253 1.47 -44.46 27.74
C ASP A 253 0.93 -43.02 27.71
N LYS A 254 0.57 -42.45 28.87
CA LYS A 254 0.23 -41.03 28.98
C LYS A 254 1.44 -40.11 28.80
N VAL A 255 2.59 -40.47 29.39
CA VAL A 255 3.86 -39.74 29.17
C VAL A 255 4.23 -39.73 27.68
N LYS A 256 4.09 -40.87 26.99
CA LYS A 256 4.32 -40.95 25.53
C LYS A 256 3.34 -40.09 24.74
N ALA A 257 2.06 -40.08 25.12
CA ALA A 257 1.05 -39.27 24.43
C ALA A 257 1.39 -37.78 24.48
N LEU A 258 1.75 -37.25 25.66
CA LEU A 258 2.22 -35.88 25.78
C LEU A 258 3.48 -35.63 24.96
N HIS A 259 4.45 -36.55 25.01
CA HIS A 259 5.70 -36.41 24.25
C HIS A 259 5.45 -36.27 22.76
N THR A 260 4.55 -37.10 22.20
CA THR A 260 4.15 -37.03 20.80
C THR A 260 3.46 -35.70 20.47
N THR A 261 2.58 -35.20 21.35
CA THR A 261 1.95 -33.89 21.17
C THR A 261 2.98 -32.76 21.13
N MET A 262 3.94 -32.76 22.06
CA MET A 262 4.99 -31.75 22.12
C MET A 262 5.93 -31.82 20.90
N LEU A 263 6.29 -33.02 20.44
CA LEU A 263 7.06 -33.20 19.20
C LEU A 263 6.34 -32.66 17.97
N PHE A 264 5.03 -32.88 17.87
CA PHE A 264 4.23 -32.32 16.79
C PHE A 264 4.22 -30.78 16.84
N GLN A 265 4.02 -30.22 18.04
CA GLN A 265 4.07 -28.77 18.26
C GLN A 265 5.45 -28.19 17.95
N ALA A 266 6.56 -28.89 18.20
CA ALA A 266 7.89 -28.41 17.88
C ALA A 266 8.12 -28.12 16.38
N GLY A 267 7.40 -28.82 15.50
CA GLY A 267 7.47 -28.62 14.06
C GLY A 267 6.63 -27.45 13.54
N THR A 268 5.67 -26.95 14.33
CA THR A 268 4.66 -25.98 13.86
C THR A 268 4.40 -24.80 14.79
N GLY A 269 4.85 -24.88 16.04
CA GLY A 269 4.52 -23.98 17.14
C GLY A 269 5.75 -23.38 17.82
N THR A 270 5.48 -22.57 18.85
CA THR A 270 6.41 -21.73 19.58
C THR A 270 6.05 -21.71 21.06
N SER A 271 6.93 -22.14 21.96
CA SER A 271 6.70 -22.11 23.41
C SER A 271 7.79 -21.31 24.11
N TYR A 272 7.40 -20.46 25.07
CA TYR A 272 8.35 -19.80 25.95
C TYR A 272 8.86 -20.76 27.03
N LEU A 273 10.15 -20.64 27.36
CA LEU A 273 10.72 -21.19 28.58
C LEU A 273 10.22 -20.38 29.79
N SER A 274 9.17 -20.86 30.44
CA SER A 274 8.67 -20.27 31.69
C SER A 274 9.31 -20.92 32.90
N THR A 275 9.37 -20.18 34.01
CA THR A 275 9.77 -20.74 35.32
C THR A 275 8.88 -21.93 35.70
N THR A 276 7.59 -21.87 35.38
CA THR A 276 6.64 -22.97 35.62
C THR A 276 6.98 -24.20 34.80
N THR A 277 7.38 -24.05 33.53
CA THR A 277 7.77 -25.15 32.65
C THR A 277 9.01 -25.86 33.17
N LEU A 278 10.03 -25.09 33.58
CA LEU A 278 11.25 -25.62 34.21
C LEU A 278 10.96 -26.35 35.53
N LEU A 279 10.11 -25.77 36.37
CA LEU A 279 9.68 -26.39 37.63
C LEU A 279 8.89 -27.68 37.38
N ASN A 280 8.01 -27.70 36.37
CA ASN A 280 7.26 -28.89 35.99
C ASN A 280 8.18 -30.00 35.46
N GLN A 281 9.19 -29.67 34.65
CA GLN A 281 10.19 -30.64 34.21
C GLN A 281 11.02 -31.21 35.36
N GLN A 282 11.41 -30.36 36.31
CA GLN A 282 12.07 -30.80 37.54
C GLN A 282 11.16 -31.72 38.37
N ASN A 283 9.89 -31.34 38.54
CA ASN A 283 8.90 -32.12 39.30
C ASN A 283 8.58 -33.48 38.64
N MET A 284 8.56 -33.54 37.30
CA MET A 284 8.47 -34.82 36.57
C MET A 284 9.67 -35.72 36.86
N THR A 285 10.87 -35.16 36.90
CA THR A 285 12.10 -35.91 37.24
C THR A 285 12.05 -36.43 38.69
N ILE A 286 11.61 -35.59 39.63
CA ILE A 286 11.43 -35.98 41.05
C ILE A 286 10.37 -37.08 41.19
N MET A 287 9.26 -37.00 40.45
CA MET A 287 8.22 -38.02 40.46
C MET A 287 8.72 -39.35 39.89
N LEU A 288 9.51 -39.35 38.81
CA LEU A 288 10.13 -40.57 38.29
C LEU A 288 11.13 -41.19 39.29
N SER A 289 11.91 -40.36 39.99
CA SER A 289 12.77 -40.82 41.09
C SER A 289 11.96 -41.44 42.22
N SER A 290 10.78 -40.89 42.52
CA SER A 290 9.89 -41.46 43.54
C SER A 290 9.32 -42.82 43.13
N LEU A 291 8.97 -43.01 41.85
CA LEU A 291 8.57 -44.33 41.31
C LEU A 291 9.73 -45.34 41.36
N ALA A 292 10.97 -44.90 41.08
CA ALA A 292 12.16 -45.74 41.20
C ALA A 292 12.40 -46.17 42.66
N ASN A 293 12.23 -45.27 43.62
CA ASN A 293 12.35 -45.61 45.05
C ASN A 293 11.31 -46.66 45.49
N VAL A 294 10.09 -46.64 44.92
CA VAL A 294 9.09 -47.69 45.17
C VAL A 294 9.54 -49.04 44.61
N LEU A 295 10.15 -49.05 43.43
CA LEU A 295 10.72 -50.26 42.84
C LEU A 295 11.86 -50.84 43.70
N ASP A 296 12.71 -50.00 44.27
CA ASP A 296 13.77 -50.41 45.19
C ASP A 296 13.16 -51.03 46.48
N GLY A 297 12.08 -50.43 46.99
CA GLY A 297 11.32 -51.00 48.11
C GLY A 297 10.77 -52.41 47.81
N TYR A 298 10.25 -52.62 46.60
CA TYR A 298 9.84 -53.97 46.16
C TYR A 298 11.01 -54.93 46.02
N THR A 299 12.17 -54.47 45.56
CA THR A 299 13.38 -55.30 45.47
C THR A 299 13.77 -55.84 46.85
N ILE A 300 13.77 -54.97 47.86
CA ILE A 300 14.04 -55.35 49.27
C ILE A 300 12.97 -56.33 49.78
N ALA A 301 11.69 -56.03 49.57
CA ALA A 301 10.58 -56.88 50.04
C ALA A 301 10.60 -58.27 49.40
N ILE A 302 10.84 -58.36 48.09
CA ILE A 302 10.96 -59.64 47.36
C ILE A 302 12.19 -60.42 47.86
N GLY A 303 13.32 -59.75 48.08
CA GLY A 303 14.52 -60.36 48.65
C GLY A 303 14.27 -60.97 50.03
N GLY A 304 13.55 -60.26 50.91
CA GLY A 304 13.17 -60.76 52.23
C GLY A 304 12.19 -61.93 52.21
N LEU A 305 11.32 -62.01 51.19
CA LEU A 305 10.31 -63.08 51.04
C LEU A 305 10.81 -64.28 50.23
N GLN A 306 12.02 -64.22 49.66
CA GLN A 306 12.55 -65.21 48.72
C GLN A 306 12.55 -66.64 49.30
N ALA A 307 12.94 -66.80 50.57
CA ALA A 307 13.08 -68.10 51.21
C ALA A 307 11.75 -68.85 51.44
N ILE A 308 10.64 -68.11 51.47
CA ILE A 308 9.31 -68.64 51.81
C ILE A 308 8.30 -68.53 50.65
N THR A 309 8.77 -68.11 49.47
CA THR A 309 7.91 -67.91 48.29
C THR A 309 8.22 -68.92 47.19
N SER A 310 7.20 -69.40 46.50
CA SER A 310 7.37 -70.39 45.42
C SER A 310 8.20 -69.83 44.26
N LYS A 311 9.02 -70.68 43.63
CA LYS A 311 9.86 -70.31 42.49
C LYS A 311 9.05 -69.68 41.32
N PRO A 312 7.88 -70.21 40.91
CA PRO A 312 7.06 -69.56 39.88
C PRO A 312 6.61 -68.14 40.25
N THR A 313 6.14 -67.93 41.49
CA THR A 313 5.73 -66.59 41.97
C THR A 313 6.90 -65.62 41.95
N LEU A 314 8.08 -66.05 42.43
CA LEU A 314 9.28 -65.22 42.46
C LEU A 314 9.73 -64.82 41.05
N THR A 315 9.78 -65.77 40.12
CA THR A 315 10.17 -65.50 38.72
C THR A 315 9.21 -64.53 38.04
N ASP A 316 7.90 -64.71 38.21
CA ASP A 316 6.90 -63.80 37.63
C ASP A 316 7.00 -62.39 38.21
N SER A 317 7.18 -62.27 39.53
CA SER A 317 7.33 -60.98 40.21
C SER A 317 8.61 -60.24 39.83
N MET A 318 9.75 -60.96 39.70
CA MET A 318 10.99 -60.38 39.20
C MET A 318 10.86 -59.91 37.75
N LYS A 319 10.12 -60.66 36.91
CA LYS A 319 9.82 -60.23 35.53
C LYS A 319 9.02 -58.93 35.50
N SER A 320 7.98 -58.81 36.32
CA SER A 320 7.22 -57.56 36.46
C SER A 320 8.10 -56.41 36.97
N MET A 321 9.02 -56.66 37.89
CA MET A 321 9.97 -55.66 38.40
C MET A 321 10.92 -55.13 37.31
N LEU A 322 11.51 -56.03 36.52
CA LEU A 322 12.35 -55.66 35.38
C LEU A 322 11.57 -54.88 34.32
N GLN A 323 10.31 -55.27 34.08
CA GLN A 323 9.43 -54.54 33.17
C GLN A 323 9.15 -53.12 33.68
N MET A 324 8.81 -52.96 34.97
CA MET A 324 8.60 -51.64 35.58
C MET A 324 9.85 -50.76 35.50
N SER A 325 11.03 -51.33 35.77
CA SER A 325 12.31 -50.63 35.64
C SER A 325 12.53 -50.12 34.20
N ALA A 326 12.29 -50.98 33.21
CA ALA A 326 12.40 -50.61 31.80
C ALA A 326 11.39 -49.53 31.40
N ASP A 327 10.13 -49.65 31.86
CA ASP A 327 9.08 -48.67 31.58
C ASP A 327 9.40 -47.30 32.25
N ILE A 328 9.94 -47.28 33.49
CA ILE A 328 10.40 -46.05 34.17
C ILE A 328 11.60 -45.42 33.43
N GLY A 329 12.58 -46.23 33.01
CA GLY A 329 13.70 -45.75 32.22
C GLY A 329 13.25 -45.13 30.89
N LEU A 330 12.25 -45.71 30.23
CA LEU A 330 11.67 -45.15 29.02
C LEU A 330 10.93 -43.84 29.29
N MET A 331 10.20 -43.73 30.41
CA MET A 331 9.59 -42.46 30.83
C MET A 331 10.65 -41.37 31.06
N ALA A 332 11.76 -41.71 31.73
CA ALA A 332 12.86 -40.76 32.00
C ALA A 332 13.45 -40.23 30.69
N ASN A 333 13.72 -41.10 29.72
CA ASN A 333 14.19 -40.69 28.41
C ASN A 333 13.18 -39.75 27.71
N ARG A 334 11.88 -40.07 27.74
CA ARG A 334 10.86 -39.20 27.14
C ARG A 334 10.73 -37.85 27.84
N VAL A 335 10.88 -37.78 29.16
CA VAL A 335 10.87 -36.50 29.91
C VAL A 335 12.09 -35.64 29.56
N LEU A 336 13.26 -36.24 29.36
CA LEU A 336 14.44 -35.52 28.88
C LEU A 336 14.25 -34.99 27.45
N GLU A 337 13.75 -35.83 26.55
CA GLU A 337 13.44 -35.42 25.17
C GLU A 337 12.36 -34.33 25.12
N MET A 338 11.35 -34.35 26.00
CA MET A 338 10.40 -33.23 26.14
C MET A 338 11.11 -31.92 26.52
N GLY A 339 12.18 -32.00 27.32
CA GLY A 339 13.00 -30.84 27.68
C GLY A 339 13.71 -30.25 26.46
N ASP A 340 14.32 -31.10 25.64
CA ASP A 340 14.95 -30.68 24.39
C ASP A 340 13.93 -30.08 23.41
N VAL A 341 12.72 -30.66 23.36
CA VAL A 341 11.61 -30.14 22.56
C VAL A 341 11.16 -28.75 23.03
N ILE A 342 11.08 -28.50 24.34
CA ILE A 342 10.77 -27.18 24.90
C ILE A 342 11.86 -26.16 24.50
N LEU A 343 13.14 -26.55 24.55
CA LEU A 343 14.24 -25.69 24.11
C LEU A 343 14.15 -25.36 22.61
N ALA A 344 13.90 -26.36 21.76
CA ALA A 344 13.72 -26.15 20.32
C ALA A 344 12.53 -25.23 20.00
N MET A 345 11.42 -25.37 20.72
CA MET A 345 10.25 -24.48 20.59
C MET A 345 10.55 -23.04 21.04
N ALA A 346 11.45 -22.85 22.01
CA ALA A 346 11.91 -21.53 22.42
C ALA A 346 12.83 -20.89 21.37
N ASP A 347 13.69 -21.67 20.72
CA ASP A 347 14.53 -21.19 19.62
C ASP A 347 13.70 -20.76 18.40
N ASN A 348 12.58 -21.45 18.12
CA ASN A 348 11.64 -21.04 17.07
C ASN A 348 11.08 -19.63 17.31
N ILE A 349 10.87 -19.20 18.56
CA ILE A 349 10.45 -17.82 18.88
C ILE A 349 11.54 -16.83 18.46
N GLY A 350 12.81 -17.13 18.77
CA GLY A 350 13.94 -16.31 18.35
C GLY A 350 14.03 -16.17 16.83
N MET A 351 13.94 -17.29 16.11
CA MET A 351 13.98 -17.30 14.64
C MET A 351 12.80 -16.54 14.01
N VAL A 352 11.58 -16.67 14.54
CA VAL A 352 10.43 -15.90 14.03
C VAL A 352 10.57 -14.41 14.36
N ALA A 353 11.12 -14.06 15.52
CA ALA A 353 11.45 -12.67 15.86
C ALA A 353 12.49 -12.07 14.88
N ASP A 354 13.52 -12.83 14.52
CA ASP A 354 14.50 -12.42 13.51
C ASP A 354 13.88 -12.28 12.13
N GLN A 355 12.99 -13.18 11.72
CA GLN A 355 12.24 -13.07 10.46
C GLN A 355 11.35 -11.82 10.42
N ILE A 356 10.70 -11.48 11.54
CA ILE A 356 9.96 -10.22 11.66
C ILE A 356 10.91 -9.03 11.50
N LEU A 357 12.09 -9.06 12.11
CA LEU A 357 13.10 -8.00 11.95
C LEU A 357 13.59 -7.86 10.50
N VAL A 358 13.82 -8.97 9.79
CA VAL A 358 14.19 -8.97 8.37
C VAL A 358 13.04 -8.44 7.51
N ALA A 359 11.80 -8.83 7.80
CA ALA A 359 10.62 -8.29 7.14
C ALA A 359 10.47 -6.78 7.38
N GLN A 360 10.78 -6.29 8.58
CA GLN A 360 10.83 -4.85 8.91
C GLN A 360 11.89 -4.12 8.07
N GLN A 361 13.09 -4.69 7.92
CA GLN A 361 14.14 -4.09 7.10
C GLN A 361 13.74 -4.02 5.62
N LEU A 362 13.16 -5.10 5.07
CA LEU A 362 12.66 -5.13 3.69
C LEU A 362 11.51 -4.14 3.45
N GLN A 363 10.57 -4.02 4.39
CA GLN A 363 9.47 -3.06 4.29
C GLN A 363 9.97 -1.60 4.36
N ASN A 364 10.91 -1.30 5.25
CA ASN A 364 11.55 0.02 5.33
C ASN A 364 12.30 0.36 4.02
N ALA A 365 13.03 -0.59 3.45
CA ALA A 365 13.70 -0.40 2.16
C ALA A 365 12.71 -0.09 1.02
N ASN A 366 11.60 -0.84 0.95
CA ASN A 366 10.55 -0.60 -0.05
C ASN A 366 9.85 0.75 0.13
N MET A 367 9.68 1.22 1.37
CA MET A 367 9.14 2.55 1.66
C MET A 367 10.08 3.65 1.15
N VAL A 368 11.39 3.51 1.38
CA VAL A 368 12.41 4.45 0.88
C VAL A 368 12.46 4.48 -0.65
N VAL A 369 12.39 3.33 -1.32
CA VAL A 369 12.32 3.26 -2.80
C VAL A 369 11.07 3.92 -3.33
N THR A 370 9.92 3.71 -2.68
CA THR A 370 8.66 4.35 -3.05
C THR A 370 8.75 5.87 -2.88
N GLN A 371 9.31 6.36 -1.77
CA GLN A 371 9.55 7.80 -1.56
C GLN A 371 10.50 8.39 -2.60
N ALA A 372 11.61 7.71 -2.92
CA ALA A 372 12.56 8.17 -3.93
C ALA A 372 11.93 8.23 -5.33
N SER A 373 11.09 7.25 -5.69
CA SER A 373 10.39 7.26 -6.97
C SER A 373 9.34 8.37 -7.06
N VAL A 374 8.67 8.68 -5.94
CA VAL A 374 7.73 9.80 -5.84
C VAL A 374 8.49 11.13 -5.96
N LEU A 375 9.61 11.29 -5.25
CA LEU A 375 10.47 12.47 -5.35
C LEU A 375 10.99 12.68 -6.78
N GLY A 376 11.44 11.62 -7.45
CA GLY A 376 11.87 11.70 -8.85
C GLY A 376 10.74 12.11 -9.80
N ALA A 377 9.51 11.62 -9.58
CA ALA A 377 8.34 12.04 -10.34
C ALA A 377 7.98 13.53 -10.07
N GLN A 378 8.13 13.98 -8.83
CA GLN A 378 7.92 15.38 -8.44
C GLN A 378 8.97 16.31 -9.05
N GLU A 379 10.26 15.95 -8.99
CA GLU A 379 11.33 16.71 -9.64
C GLU A 379 11.15 16.80 -11.16
N PHE A 380 10.71 15.71 -11.78
CA PHE A 380 10.37 15.71 -13.20
C PHE A 380 9.20 16.67 -13.50
N ALA A 381 8.10 16.59 -12.75
CA ALA A 381 6.94 17.46 -12.94
C ALA A 381 7.28 18.95 -12.72
N ILE A 382 8.04 19.27 -11.66
CA ILE A 382 8.55 20.62 -11.40
C ILE A 382 9.50 21.08 -12.52
N GLY A 383 10.34 20.18 -13.03
CA GLY A 383 11.25 20.45 -14.14
C GLY A 383 10.50 20.78 -15.44
N VAL A 384 9.40 20.08 -15.72
CA VAL A 384 8.50 20.41 -16.83
C VAL A 384 7.87 21.78 -16.61
N LEU A 385 7.29 22.04 -15.44
CA LEU A 385 6.69 23.34 -15.10
C LEU A 385 7.68 24.51 -15.23
N LYS A 386 8.93 24.35 -14.77
CA LYS A 386 9.97 25.39 -14.90
C LYS A 386 10.39 25.66 -16.34
N ARG A 387 10.35 24.66 -17.22
CA ARG A 387 10.62 24.83 -18.67
C ARG A 387 9.47 25.47 -19.43
N LEU A 388 8.30 25.58 -18.81
CA LEU A 388 7.14 26.27 -19.37
C LEU A 388 7.07 27.75 -18.96
N VAL A 389 7.93 28.18 -18.03
CA VAL A 389 7.98 29.56 -17.49
C VAL A 389 9.21 30.33 -18.01
N ASN A 390 10.21 29.62 -18.55
CA ASN A 390 11.32 30.20 -19.33
C ASN A 390 11.11 29.93 -20.80
#